data_AF-A0A0B6ZE91-F1
#
_entry.id   AF-A0A0B6ZE91-F1
#
_cell.length_a   1.000
_cell.length_b   1.000
_cell.length_c   1.000
_cell.angle_alpha   90.00
_cell.angle_beta   90.00
_cell.angle_gamma   90.00
#
_symmetry.space_group_name_H-M   'P 1'
#
loop_
_entity.id
_entity.type
_entity.pdbx_description
1 polymer ?
#
loop_
_entity_poly.entity_id
_entity_poly.type
_entity_poly.pdbx_seq_one_letter_code
_entity_poly.pdbx_strand_id
1 'polypeptide(L)'
;MSIGVPIKVLHEAEGHIVTCETSTGEVYRGKLIEAEDNMNCQMANISVTYRDGRVAQLENVYIRGSKIRFFVLPDMLKNAPMFKKVQGKGGGAGRGKSAILRAQAARGRGQRGRGGGNIFQKRR
;
A
#
# COMPACT_ATOMS: atom_id res chain seq x y z
N MET A 1 -16.29 0.55 -5.94
CA MET A 1 -15.30 1.43 -6.60
C MET A 1 -14.07 1.50 -5.70
N SER A 2 -12.87 1.13 -6.17
CA SER A 2 -11.66 1.27 -5.35
C SER A 2 -11.06 2.65 -5.56
N ILE A 3 -11.05 3.49 -4.53
CA ILE A 3 -10.32 4.75 -4.50
C ILE A 3 -8.84 4.50 -4.86
N GLY A 4 -8.31 5.32 -5.77
CA GLY A 4 -6.90 5.27 -6.20
C GLY A 4 -5.94 5.66 -5.08
N VAL A 5 -4.72 5.11 -5.12
CA VAL A 5 -3.67 5.39 -4.13
C VAL A 5 -3.42 6.91 -3.92
N PRO A 6 -3.37 7.77 -4.97
CA PRO A 6 -3.15 9.20 -4.78
C PRO A 6 -4.22 9.89 -3.93
N ILE A 7 -5.49 9.53 -4.12
CA ILE A 7 -6.61 10.10 -3.35
C ILE A 7 -6.53 9.71 -1.88
N LYS A 8 -6.13 8.47 -1.58
CA LYS A 8 -5.90 8.04 -0.18
C LYS A 8 -4.79 8.83 0.47
N VAL A 9 -3.69 9.07 -0.25
CA VAL A 9 -2.58 9.88 0.26
C VAL A 9 -3.02 11.33 0.49
N LEU A 10 -3.92 11.86 -0.35
CA LEU A 10 -4.49 13.19 -0.15
C LEU A 10 -5.32 13.27 1.15
N HIS A 11 -6.16 12.25 1.45
CA HIS A 11 -6.87 12.19 2.73
C HIS A 11 -5.93 12.10 3.93
N GLU A 12 -4.83 11.34 3.82
CA GLU A 12 -3.81 11.28 4.89
C GLU A 12 -3.12 12.64 5.14
N ALA A 13 -3.21 13.58 4.18
CA ALA A 13 -2.68 14.94 4.34
C ALA A 13 -3.66 15.88 5.06
N GLU A 14 -4.90 15.48 5.33
CA GLU A 14 -5.84 16.27 6.12
C GLU A 14 -5.25 16.62 7.49
N GLY A 15 -5.54 17.82 7.97
CA GLY A 15 -4.96 18.37 9.19
C GLY A 15 -3.54 18.97 9.04
N HIS A 16 -2.87 18.77 7.91
CA HIS A 16 -1.50 19.26 7.70
C HIS A 16 -1.43 20.50 6.81
N ILE A 17 -0.29 21.19 6.85
CA ILE A 17 0.00 22.27 5.91
C ILE A 17 0.34 21.68 4.55
N VAL A 18 -0.43 22.06 3.54
CA VAL A 18 -0.22 21.67 2.15
C VAL A 18 -0.07 22.91 1.29
N THR A 19 0.49 22.73 0.10
CA THR A 19 0.46 23.75 -0.96
C THR A 19 -0.36 23.22 -2.13
N CYS A 20 -1.32 24.00 -2.61
CA CYS A 20 -2.16 23.68 -3.75
C CYS A 20 -1.93 24.73 -4.83
N GLU A 21 -1.57 24.31 -6.03
CA GLU A 21 -1.53 25.19 -7.20
C GLU A 21 -2.77 24.93 -8.06
N THR A 22 -3.48 26.00 -8.43
CA THR A 22 -4.63 25.91 -9.32
C THR A 22 -4.20 25.78 -10.79
N SER A 23 -5.12 25.37 -11.66
CA SER A 23 -4.92 25.40 -13.12
C SER A 23 -4.72 26.81 -13.64
N THR A 24 -5.22 27.80 -12.89
CA THR A 24 -4.97 29.21 -13.08
C THR A 24 -3.73 29.71 -12.36
N GLY A 25 -2.86 28.87 -11.79
CA GLY A 25 -1.52 29.25 -11.34
C GLY A 25 -1.46 30.13 -10.09
N GLU A 26 -2.57 30.33 -9.38
CA GLU A 26 -2.53 30.83 -8.01
C GLU A 26 -2.09 29.70 -7.08
N VAL A 27 -1.28 30.05 -6.08
CA VAL A 27 -0.70 29.09 -5.13
C VAL A 27 -1.28 29.35 -3.75
N TYR A 28 -1.97 28.35 -3.20
CA TYR A 28 -2.60 28.38 -1.89
C TYR A 28 -1.81 27.52 -0.92
N ARG A 29 -1.21 28.13 0.11
CA ARG A 29 -0.51 27.40 1.17
C ARG A 29 -1.23 27.60 2.50
N GLY A 30 -1.71 26.50 3.08
CA GLY A 30 -2.52 26.54 4.31
C GLY A 30 -2.81 25.14 4.84
N LYS A 31 -3.61 25.06 5.90
CA LYS A 31 -4.02 23.78 6.49
C LYS A 31 -5.11 23.15 5.63
N LEU A 32 -4.90 21.91 5.17
CA LEU A 32 -5.96 21.11 4.56
C LEU A 32 -6.93 20.66 5.66
N ILE A 33 -8.19 21.06 5.55
CA ILE A 33 -9.23 20.70 6.51
C ILE A 33 -9.93 19.42 6.09
N GLU A 34 -10.32 19.35 4.81
CA GLU A 34 -11.04 18.23 4.24
C GLU A 34 -10.66 18.08 2.76
N ALA A 35 -10.50 16.84 2.30
CA ALA A 35 -10.39 16.51 0.89
C ALA A 35 -11.51 15.53 0.51
N GLU A 36 -12.15 15.75 -0.63
CA GLU A 36 -13.15 14.83 -1.20
C GLU A 36 -12.53 13.90 -2.25
N ASP A 37 -13.22 12.80 -2.60
CA ASP A 37 -12.81 11.86 -3.66
C ASP A 37 -12.63 12.51 -5.04
N ASN A 38 -13.36 13.61 -5.29
CA ASN A 38 -13.29 14.40 -6.51
C ASN A 38 -12.18 15.49 -6.45
N MET A 39 -11.36 15.47 -5.39
CA MET A 39 -10.31 16.44 -5.06
C MET A 39 -10.79 17.86 -4.73
N ASN A 40 -12.09 18.09 -4.52
CA ASN A 40 -12.51 19.32 -3.85
C ASN A 40 -11.83 19.36 -2.47
N CYS A 41 -11.37 20.54 -2.08
CA CYS A 41 -10.69 20.69 -0.80
C CYS A 41 -11.13 21.95 -0.06
N GLN A 42 -11.32 21.79 1.24
CA GLN A 42 -11.46 22.89 2.17
C GLN A 42 -10.11 23.16 2.84
N MET A 43 -9.68 24.41 2.86
CA MET A 43 -8.46 24.86 3.51
C MET A 43 -8.75 25.98 4.50
N ALA A 44 -7.88 26.14 5.50
CA ALA A 44 -7.92 27.24 6.47
C ALA A 44 -6.54 27.85 6.71
N ASN A 45 -6.51 29.09 7.21
CA ASN A 45 -5.30 29.88 7.47
C ASN A 45 -4.34 29.89 6.28
N ILE A 46 -4.83 30.39 5.14
CA ILE A 46 -4.15 30.29 3.85
C ILE A 46 -3.41 31.58 3.54
N SER A 47 -2.16 31.44 3.12
CA SER A 47 -1.44 32.45 2.35
C SER A 47 -1.56 32.11 0.87
N VAL A 48 -2.25 32.96 0.11
CA VAL A 48 -2.38 32.81 -1.35
C VAL A 48 -1.38 33.73 -2.04
N THR A 49 -0.68 33.20 -3.04
CA THR A 49 0.17 33.95 -3.96
C THR A 49 -0.49 33.96 -5.33
N TYR A 50 -0.84 35.15 -5.81
CA TYR A 50 -1.39 35.34 -7.16
C TYR A 50 -0.28 35.33 -8.21
N ARG A 51 -0.64 35.18 -9.49
CA ARG A 51 0.33 35.17 -10.59
C ARG A 51 1.21 36.41 -10.69
N ASP A 52 0.69 37.55 -10.26
CA ASP A 52 1.41 38.82 -10.24
C ASP A 52 2.37 38.95 -9.04
N GLY A 53 2.49 37.90 -8.23
CA GLY A 53 3.35 37.83 -7.05
C GLY A 53 2.73 38.47 -5.80
N ARG A 54 1.54 39.06 -5.89
CA ARG A 54 0.86 39.59 -4.69
C ARG A 54 0.46 38.46 -3.77
N VAL A 55 0.58 38.70 -2.47
CA VAL A 55 0.22 37.76 -1.42
C VAL A 55 -0.96 38.29 -0.63
N ALA A 56 -1.94 37.44 -0.36
CA ALA A 56 -3.04 37.74 0.54
C ALA A 56 -3.22 36.62 1.59
N GLN A 57 -3.87 36.97 2.70
CA GLN A 57 -4.26 36.02 3.74
C GLN A 57 -5.76 35.78 3.65
N LEU A 58 -6.16 34.51 3.72
CA LEU A 58 -7.55 34.08 3.69
C LEU A 58 -7.79 33.15 4.88
N GLU A 59 -8.88 33.37 5.61
CA GLU A 59 -9.22 32.53 6.76
C GLU A 59 -9.66 31.13 6.33
N ASN A 60 -10.55 31.05 5.33
CA ASN A 60 -11.12 29.80 4.82
C ASN A 60 -11.28 29.87 3.30
N VAL A 61 -11.01 28.78 2.61
CA VAL A 61 -11.21 28.64 1.15
C VAL A 61 -11.74 27.25 0.84
N TYR A 62 -12.67 27.17 -0.11
CA TYR A 62 -13.07 25.91 -0.74
C TYR A 62 -12.69 25.94 -2.22
N ILE A 63 -11.84 25.00 -2.65
CA ILE A 63 -11.33 24.93 -4.03
C ILE A 63 -11.94 23.70 -4.70
N ARG A 64 -12.53 23.91 -5.87
CA ARG A 64 -13.04 22.81 -6.71
C ARG A 64 -11.89 21.97 -7.24
N GLY A 65 -11.94 20.65 -7.06
CA GLY A 65 -10.86 19.71 -7.44
C GLY A 65 -10.50 19.76 -8.92
N SER A 66 -11.48 19.98 -9.81
CA SER A 66 -11.22 20.14 -11.25
C SER A 66 -10.42 21.39 -11.62
N LYS A 67 -10.17 22.29 -10.67
CA LYS A 67 -9.34 23.49 -10.85
C LYS A 67 -7.96 23.33 -10.20
N ILE A 68 -7.64 22.18 -9.63
CA ILE A 68 -6.33 21.92 -9.01
C ILE A 68 -5.38 21.31 -10.04
N ARG A 69 -4.16 21.81 -10.07
CA ARG A 69 -3.08 21.28 -10.92
C ARG A 69 -2.24 20.25 -10.17
N PHE A 70 -1.77 20.59 -8.98
CA PHE A 70 -1.05 19.67 -8.10
C PHE A 70 -1.12 20.10 -6.64
N PHE A 71 -0.79 19.16 -5.76
CA PHE A 71 -0.51 19.40 -4.35
C PHE A 71 0.96 19.14 -4.03
N VAL A 72 1.51 19.92 -3.10
CA VAL A 72 2.72 19.59 -2.35
C VAL A 72 2.29 19.21 -0.95
N LEU A 73 2.57 17.96 -0.59
CA LEU A 73 2.19 17.38 0.69
C LEU A 73 3.41 17.32 1.64
N PRO A 74 3.20 17.20 2.96
CA PRO A 74 4.28 17.03 3.92
C PRO A 74 5.14 15.78 3.64
N ASP A 75 6.46 15.91 3.80
CA ASP A 75 7.43 14.81 3.57
C ASP A 75 7.21 13.60 4.47
N MET A 76 6.50 13.74 5.59
CA MET A 76 6.15 12.61 6.47
C MET A 76 5.29 11.55 5.76
N LEU A 77 4.54 11.93 4.73
CA LEU A 77 3.72 11.00 3.95
C LEU A 77 4.53 10.12 2.99
N LYS A 78 5.83 10.40 2.76
CA LYS A 78 6.68 9.58 1.87
C LYS A 78 6.75 8.10 2.27
N ASN A 79 6.56 7.82 3.55
CA ASN A 79 6.60 6.48 4.13
C ASN A 79 5.21 5.88 4.35
N ALA A 80 4.14 6.54 3.87
CA ALA A 80 2.77 6.08 4.05
C ALA A 80 2.62 4.63 3.53
N PRO A 81 1.86 3.77 4.22
CA PRO A 81 1.69 2.36 3.85
C PRO A 81 1.12 2.21 2.44
N MET A 82 0.43 3.23 1.96
CA MET A 82 -0.13 3.36 0.61
C MET A 82 0.91 3.22 -0.52
N PHE A 83 2.17 3.61 -0.28
CA PHE A 83 3.25 3.50 -1.26
C PHE A 83 3.96 2.14 -1.24
N LYS A 84 3.72 1.32 -0.21
CA LYS A 84 4.25 -0.04 -0.18
C LYS A 84 3.50 -0.85 -1.23
N LYS A 85 4.21 -1.30 -2.26
CA LYS A 85 3.69 -2.35 -3.15
C LYS A 85 3.20 -3.48 -2.25
N VAL A 86 1.95 -3.90 -2.45
CA VAL A 86 1.46 -5.15 -1.88
C VAL A 86 2.37 -6.23 -2.48
N GLN A 87 3.49 -6.55 -1.81
CA GLN A 87 4.07 -7.87 -1.92
C GLN A 87 2.89 -8.77 -1.66
N GLY A 88 2.51 -9.53 -2.69
CA GLY A 88 1.22 -10.21 -2.70
C GLY A 88 0.96 -10.82 -1.35
N LYS A 89 -0.31 -10.83 -0.94
CA LYS A 89 -0.80 -11.96 -0.14
C LYS A 89 -0.61 -13.22 -1.00
N GLY A 90 0.65 -13.61 -1.19
CA GLY A 90 1.15 -14.64 -2.05
C GLY A 90 1.42 -15.83 -1.18
N GLY A 91 0.40 -16.67 -1.03
CA GLY A 91 0.60 -18.11 -0.96
C GLY A 91 1.38 -18.63 0.25
N GLY A 92 0.93 -18.32 1.46
CA GLY A 92 1.43 -18.93 2.70
C GLY A 92 0.57 -20.06 3.26
N ALA A 93 -0.43 -20.59 2.54
CA ALA A 93 -1.28 -21.69 3.04
C ALA A 93 -1.23 -22.98 2.18
N GLY A 94 -0.37 -23.04 1.16
CA GLY A 94 -0.39 -24.14 0.19
C GLY A 94 0.96 -24.79 -0.15
N ARG A 95 2.09 -24.16 0.19
CA ARG A 95 3.42 -24.62 -0.29
C ARG A 95 4.18 -25.53 0.67
N GLY A 96 3.62 -25.82 1.85
CA GLY A 96 4.21 -26.77 2.82
C GLY A 96 3.57 -28.17 2.77
N LYS A 97 2.29 -28.28 2.40
CA LYS A 97 1.56 -29.56 2.50
C LYS A 97 1.87 -30.53 1.36
N SER A 98 2.13 -30.03 0.15
CA SER A 98 2.43 -30.86 -1.01
C SER A 98 3.84 -31.46 -0.99
N ALA A 99 4.81 -30.81 -0.32
CA ALA A 99 6.14 -31.36 -0.10
C ALA A 99 6.12 -32.48 0.97
N ILE A 100 5.34 -32.31 2.05
CA ILE A 100 5.20 -33.33 3.11
C ILE A 100 4.47 -34.57 2.58
N LEU A 101 3.39 -34.41 1.81
CA LEU A 101 2.65 -35.53 1.22
C LEU A 101 3.49 -36.31 0.19
N ARG A 102 4.35 -35.64 -0.60
CA ARG A 102 5.30 -36.33 -1.50
C ARG A 102 6.43 -37.03 -0.75
N ALA A 103 6.94 -36.45 0.34
CA ALA A 103 7.95 -37.09 1.18
C ALA A 103 7.41 -38.34 1.90
N GLN A 104 6.11 -38.35 2.24
CA GLN A 104 5.46 -39.50 2.87
C GLN A 104 5.14 -40.62 1.87
N ALA A 105 4.85 -40.29 0.60
CA ALA A 105 4.67 -41.27 -0.47
C ALA A 105 6.01 -41.92 -0.92
N ALA A 106 7.13 -41.21 -0.81
CA ALA A 106 8.45 -41.73 -1.19
C ALA A 106 9.08 -42.67 -0.14
N ARG A 107 8.64 -42.64 1.12
CA ARG A 107 9.12 -43.55 2.18
C ARG A 107 8.38 -44.90 2.24
N GLY A 108 7.41 -45.14 1.36
CA GLY A 108 6.59 -46.36 1.34
C GLY A 108 7.05 -47.47 0.39
N ARG A 109 8.13 -47.28 -0.38
CA ARG A 109 8.61 -48.28 -1.35
C ARG A 109 10.12 -48.46 -1.25
N GLY A 110 10.51 -49.46 -0.47
CA GLY A 110 11.87 -49.99 -0.53
C GLY A 110 12.34 -50.52 0.82
N GLN A 111 12.79 -51.77 0.82
CA GLN A 111 13.63 -52.39 1.85
C GLN A 111 12.89 -53.09 3.01
N ARG A 112 12.22 -54.21 2.69
CA ARG A 112 12.18 -55.38 3.60
C ARG A 112 13.21 -56.39 3.13
N GLY A 113 14.47 -56.14 3.50
CA GLY A 113 15.51 -57.17 3.55
C GLY A 113 15.60 -57.71 4.97
N ARG A 114 15.33 -59.01 5.14
CA ARG A 114 15.60 -59.86 6.32
C ARG A 114 15.29 -61.29 5.84
N GLY A 115 16.20 -62.25 5.72
CA GLY A 115 17.45 -62.48 6.43
C GLY A 115 17.35 -63.84 7.14
N GLY A 116 18.27 -64.76 6.84
CA GLY A 116 18.49 -66.03 7.56
C GLY A 116 17.51 -67.14 7.17
N GLY A 117 17.91 -68.39 6.91
CA GLY A 117 19.12 -69.12 7.28
C GLY A 117 18.66 -70.56 7.49
N ASN A 118 19.16 -71.49 6.68
CA ASN A 118 18.79 -72.91 6.69
C ASN A 118 18.94 -73.53 8.10
N ILE A 119 17.88 -74.19 8.56
CA ILE A 119 17.83 -74.92 9.82
C ILE A 119 17.25 -76.31 9.53
N PHE A 120 18.05 -77.34 9.86
CA PHE A 120 17.67 -78.72 10.23
C PHE A 120 17.22 -79.68 9.11
N GLN A 121 17.53 -80.98 9.08
CA GLN A 121 18.40 -81.84 9.89
C GLN A 121 18.54 -83.21 9.16
N LYS A 122 19.77 -83.72 9.12
CA LYS A 122 20.22 -85.12 9.20
C LYS A 122 19.12 -86.21 9.39
N ARG A 123 19.13 -87.28 8.58
CA ARG A 123 19.50 -88.68 8.97
C ARG A 123 18.90 -89.77 8.07
N ARG A 124 19.79 -90.72 7.75
CA ARG A 124 19.62 -92.14 7.36
C ARG A 124 19.15 -92.42 5.94
#